data_AF-A0A1H2EL65-F1
#
_entry.id   AF-A0A1H2EL65-F1
#
_cell.length_a   1.000
_cell.length_b   1.000
_cell.length_c   1.000
_cell.angle_alpha   90.00
_cell.angle_beta   90.00
_cell.angle_gamma   90.00
#
_symmetry.space_group_name_H-M   'P 1'
#
loop_
_entity.id
_entity.type
_entity.pdbx_description
1 polymer ?
#
loop_
_entity_poly.entity_id
_entity_poly.type
_entity_poly.pdbx_seq_one_letter_code
_entity_poly.pdbx_strand_id
1 'polypeptide(L)'
;MAKKIIKDLLQDALDVSIQQVSGQDATFLYAESPSSPMHVATLTIVEGSIEFNDFKEIVASKLHLIPKFRKRLLNVPLNLDYPYWVDDPNFDIDLHINRLKLPDPSNWKTLREMTSAIFSSPLDLRRPLWSISFIEGLDEVSQVPKGSIAIVSKIHHVMIDGSSGVGIMGILFDKNKEDKNKKPAPTRPYEPEPLPDGISLLLKSSYGFFKNPLKVPKLIGETAFSLLKGKMKSQLNSKKSIHKNSFSTPKTIFNESVSPRRTWGTAILAFDRINTLRKIMDVSVNDLILAICAGGIRKYLEEKEKLPVQPLVANVPISIRVKGDKQKMDNQISNMLVKIATHIKDPIKRLEYIQEQTNMGKSRHKAVGAKALSKMADAVPFGLANLAAGLYTRYNIKEFHRPPFNVTITNVPGPQNPLYLKGHKIVGIFGLTPVLDGFGLIIAAFSYNGIVSITTTSDAKTMPDADKFSRYIRESANELEKIILTKGKQKTTTKIEKKKSMAFFSAFKKFLNEHEKLREQAIGQYDFQLDLNKNEANYQLEVLKDAVAIRKKKTVKPLVKIEIEDTTLFNLYKKKLLLEEVLIQERIKLSGTKKNTEKLTQLLSKFLEN
;
A
#
# COMPACT_ATOMS: atom_id res chain seq x y z
N MET A 1 -47.07 18.23 25.19
CA MET A 1 -46.26 17.22 25.91
C MET A 1 -45.32 16.45 24.97
N ALA A 2 -45.82 15.78 23.92
CA ALA A 2 -45.02 14.98 22.98
C ALA A 2 -43.87 15.74 22.26
N LYS A 3 -44.08 16.99 21.79
CA LYS A 3 -43.01 17.78 21.15
C LYS A 3 -41.83 18.12 22.07
N LYS A 4 -42.08 18.27 23.38
CA LYS A 4 -41.04 18.57 24.37
C LYS A 4 -40.22 17.32 24.65
N ILE A 5 -40.90 16.19 24.87
CA ILE A 5 -40.27 14.86 25.05
C ILE A 5 -39.38 14.49 23.85
N ILE A 6 -39.85 14.70 22.62
CA ILE A 6 -39.04 14.43 21.40
C ILE A 6 -37.82 15.35 21.32
N LYS A 7 -37.98 16.62 21.71
CA LYS A 7 -36.88 17.60 21.70
C LYS A 7 -35.82 17.27 22.75
N ASP A 8 -36.25 16.89 23.95
CA ASP A 8 -35.37 16.51 25.06
C ASP A 8 -34.60 15.21 24.70
N LEU A 9 -35.29 14.19 24.16
CA LEU A 9 -34.66 12.96 23.63
C LEU A 9 -33.64 13.24 22.51
N LEU A 10 -33.96 14.15 21.58
CA LEU A 10 -33.03 14.54 20.52
C LEU A 10 -31.80 15.26 21.07
N GLN A 11 -31.97 16.08 22.11
CA GLN A 11 -30.90 16.82 22.74
C GLN A 11 -29.98 15.88 23.52
N ASP A 12 -30.54 14.98 24.33
CA ASP A 12 -29.81 13.93 25.04
C ASP A 12 -29.03 13.03 24.06
N ALA A 13 -29.67 12.61 22.96
CA ALA A 13 -29.02 11.81 21.92
C ALA A 13 -27.83 12.52 21.24
N LEU A 14 -27.93 13.85 21.07
CA LEU A 14 -26.86 14.66 20.48
C LEU A 14 -25.71 14.89 21.48
N ASP A 15 -26.02 15.00 22.77
CA ASP A 15 -25.05 15.27 23.84
C ASP A 15 -24.13 14.06 24.15
N VAL A 16 -24.53 12.83 23.82
CA VAL A 16 -23.67 11.64 23.98
C VAL A 16 -22.41 11.75 23.12
N SER A 17 -21.22 11.77 23.73
CA SER A 17 -19.92 11.97 23.06
C SER A 17 -19.35 10.72 22.33
N ILE A 18 -20.22 9.93 21.70
CA ILE A 18 -19.82 8.71 20.96
C ILE A 18 -19.30 9.02 19.55
N GLN A 19 -18.22 8.35 19.16
CA GLN A 19 -17.60 8.53 17.85
C GLN A 19 -18.10 7.47 16.86
N GLN A 20 -18.67 7.92 15.74
CA GLN A 20 -19.07 7.02 14.64
C GLN A 20 -17.83 6.49 13.90
N VAL A 21 -17.90 5.24 13.44
CA VAL A 21 -16.89 4.65 12.54
C VAL A 21 -16.90 5.40 11.20
N SER A 22 -15.72 5.72 10.68
CA SER A 22 -15.60 6.38 9.38
C SER A 22 -16.06 5.47 8.24
N GLY A 23 -16.53 6.04 7.12
CA GLY A 23 -16.95 5.24 5.95
C GLY A 23 -15.83 4.36 5.43
N GLN A 24 -14.58 4.87 5.40
CA GLN A 24 -13.39 4.10 5.03
C GLN A 24 -13.13 2.94 5.99
N ASP A 25 -13.21 3.12 7.31
CA ASP A 25 -12.98 2.04 8.28
C ASP A 25 -14.09 0.98 8.23
N ALA A 26 -15.32 1.42 8.01
CA ALA A 26 -16.46 0.53 7.87
C ALA A 26 -16.34 -0.43 6.67
N THR A 27 -15.59 -0.05 5.62
CA THR A 27 -15.34 -0.96 4.48
C THR A 27 -14.71 -2.29 4.89
N PHE A 28 -13.90 -2.30 5.96
CA PHE A 28 -13.30 -3.52 6.49
C PHE A 28 -14.32 -4.42 7.19
N LEU A 29 -15.34 -3.84 7.84
CA LEU A 29 -16.44 -4.62 8.42
C LEU A 29 -17.30 -5.28 7.33
N TYR A 30 -17.47 -4.62 6.17
CA TYR A 30 -18.28 -5.15 5.07
C TYR A 30 -17.55 -6.16 4.20
N ALA A 31 -16.23 -6.00 4.11
CA ALA A 31 -15.37 -6.97 3.45
C ALA A 31 -15.23 -8.26 4.28
N GLU A 32 -15.53 -8.20 5.59
CA GLU A 32 -15.43 -9.34 6.48
C GLU A 32 -16.50 -10.40 6.20
N SER A 33 -16.06 -11.65 6.21
CA SER A 33 -16.92 -12.82 6.13
C SER A 33 -16.31 -13.98 6.93
N PRO A 34 -17.07 -15.07 7.20
CA PRO A 34 -16.51 -16.24 7.87
C PRO A 34 -15.29 -16.85 7.16
N SER A 35 -15.17 -16.66 5.83
CA SER A 35 -14.00 -17.10 5.06
C SER A 35 -12.94 -16.02 4.87
N SER A 36 -13.24 -14.75 5.18
CA SER A 36 -12.35 -13.60 5.02
C SER A 36 -12.39 -12.67 6.25
N PRO A 37 -11.85 -13.09 7.41
CA PRO A 37 -11.70 -12.19 8.55
C PRO A 37 -10.84 -10.97 8.20
N MET A 38 -11.22 -9.78 8.65
CA MET A 38 -10.56 -8.52 8.26
C MET A 38 -9.69 -7.94 9.39
N HIS A 39 -8.91 -8.80 10.03
CA HIS A 39 -7.89 -8.41 11.00
C HIS A 39 -6.48 -8.50 10.43
N VAL A 40 -5.59 -7.67 10.98
CA VAL A 40 -4.13 -7.77 10.80
C VAL A 40 -3.53 -8.40 12.05
N ALA A 41 -2.38 -9.03 11.89
CA ALA A 41 -1.61 -9.49 13.03
C ALA A 41 -0.11 -9.31 12.83
N THR A 42 0.63 -9.44 13.92
CA THR A 42 2.09 -9.51 13.92
C THR A 42 2.52 -10.69 14.76
N LEU A 43 3.50 -11.46 14.28
CA LEU A 43 4.30 -12.37 15.08
C LEU A 43 5.56 -11.63 15.51
N THR A 44 5.69 -11.36 16.80
CA THR A 44 6.85 -10.69 17.40
C THR A 44 7.64 -11.70 18.21
N ILE A 45 8.95 -11.81 17.97
CA ILE A 45 9.83 -12.70 18.75
C ILE A 45 10.67 -11.85 19.70
N VAL A 46 10.64 -12.20 20.97
CA VAL A 46 11.35 -11.51 22.05
C VAL A 46 12.37 -12.47 22.64
N GLU A 47 13.64 -12.03 22.75
CA GLU A 47 14.72 -12.89 23.25
C GLU A 47 14.62 -13.15 24.76
N GLY A 48 14.92 -14.38 25.18
CA GLY A 48 14.83 -14.77 26.59
C GLY A 48 13.39 -14.84 27.12
N SER A 49 13.29 -15.24 28.39
CA SER A 49 12.00 -15.50 29.02
C SER A 49 11.43 -14.25 29.69
N ILE A 50 10.13 -14.05 29.51
CA ILE A 50 9.33 -13.05 30.22
C ILE A 50 8.19 -13.82 30.87
N GLU A 51 7.91 -13.57 32.14
CA GLU A 51 6.76 -14.20 32.79
C GLU A 51 5.46 -13.68 32.19
N PHE A 52 4.51 -14.57 31.96
CA PHE A 52 3.22 -14.22 31.37
C PHE A 52 2.49 -13.11 32.16
N ASN A 53 2.54 -13.18 33.49
CA ASN A 53 1.90 -12.18 34.35
C ASN A 53 2.56 -10.81 34.24
N ASP A 54 3.90 -10.74 34.14
CA ASP A 54 4.62 -9.49 33.89
C ASP A 54 4.18 -8.86 32.56
N PHE A 55 4.08 -9.68 31.51
CA PHE A 55 3.61 -9.22 30.21
C PHE A 55 2.17 -8.67 30.29
N LYS A 56 1.27 -9.37 30.98
CA LYS A 56 -0.11 -8.95 31.17
C LYS A 56 -0.20 -7.60 31.91
N GLU A 57 0.58 -7.41 32.97
CA GLU A 57 0.66 -6.16 33.71
C GLU A 57 1.19 -5.01 32.84
N ILE A 58 2.21 -5.26 32.02
CA ILE A 58 2.74 -4.27 31.07
C ILE A 58 1.64 -3.82 30.09
N VAL A 59 0.90 -4.76 29.50
CA VAL A 59 -0.21 -4.41 28.59
C VAL A 59 -1.29 -3.64 29.33
N ALA A 60 -1.72 -4.11 30.51
CA ALA A 60 -2.75 -3.46 31.33
C ALA A 60 -2.38 -2.01 31.68
N SER A 61 -1.12 -1.75 32.04
CA SER A 61 -0.61 -0.41 32.36
C SER A 61 -0.72 0.57 31.19
N LYS A 62 -0.72 0.07 29.94
CA LYS A 62 -0.68 0.87 28.71
C LYS A 62 -2.02 1.02 28.00
N LEU A 63 -3.07 0.29 28.42
CA LEU A 63 -4.40 0.33 27.78
C LEU A 63 -5.01 1.73 27.70
N HIS A 64 -4.80 2.56 28.73
CA HIS A 64 -5.32 3.93 28.77
C HIS A 64 -4.69 4.86 27.70
N LEU A 65 -3.52 4.47 27.14
CA LEU A 65 -2.87 5.19 26.04
C LEU A 65 -3.46 4.82 24.68
N ILE A 66 -4.28 3.77 24.62
CA ILE A 66 -4.96 3.29 23.41
C ILE A 66 -6.45 3.12 23.71
N PRO A 67 -7.23 4.22 23.87
CA PRO A 67 -8.62 4.13 24.33
C PRO A 67 -9.50 3.15 23.53
N LYS A 68 -9.26 3.01 22.21
CA LYS A 68 -9.97 2.04 21.36
C LYS A 68 -9.85 0.58 21.86
N PHE A 69 -8.83 0.22 22.64
CA PHE A 69 -8.66 -1.13 23.18
C PHE A 69 -9.66 -1.48 24.29
N ARG A 70 -10.36 -0.49 24.84
CA ARG A 70 -11.49 -0.70 25.77
C ARG A 70 -12.83 -0.34 25.14
N LYS A 71 -12.87 -0.08 23.82
CA LYS A 71 -14.10 0.23 23.09
C LYS A 71 -14.53 -0.93 22.20
N ARG A 72 -15.84 -1.13 22.11
CA ARG A 72 -16.50 -2.09 21.21
C ARG A 72 -17.38 -1.37 20.19
N LEU A 73 -17.78 -2.09 19.16
CA LEU A 73 -18.73 -1.58 18.17
C LEU A 73 -20.17 -1.72 18.69
N LEU A 74 -20.96 -0.68 18.50
CA LEU A 74 -22.40 -0.68 18.72
C LEU A 74 -23.10 -0.35 17.40
N ASN A 75 -23.79 -1.35 16.85
CA ASN A 75 -24.55 -1.19 15.60
C ASN A 75 -25.81 -0.36 15.86
N VAL A 76 -26.14 0.51 14.90
CA VAL A 76 -27.44 1.17 14.87
C VAL A 76 -28.52 0.11 14.59
N PRO A 77 -29.69 0.12 15.27
CA PRO A 77 -30.74 -0.86 15.05
C PRO A 77 -31.09 -1.00 13.56
N LEU A 78 -31.37 -2.24 13.15
CA LEU A 78 -31.60 -2.62 11.75
C LEU A 78 -30.44 -2.31 10.80
N ASN A 79 -29.23 -2.01 11.32
CA ASN A 79 -28.06 -1.73 10.50
C ASN A 79 -28.30 -0.57 9.53
N LEU A 80 -28.98 0.49 9.97
CA LEU A 80 -29.36 1.63 9.10
C LEU A 80 -28.21 2.60 8.83
N ASP A 81 -27.14 2.56 9.63
CA ASP A 81 -26.03 3.51 9.57
C ASP A 81 -24.75 2.89 10.15
N TYR A 82 -23.60 3.57 9.99
CA TYR A 82 -22.31 3.11 10.51
C TYR A 82 -22.34 2.92 12.03
N PRO A 83 -21.68 1.86 12.55
CA PRO A 83 -21.59 1.61 13.98
C PRO A 83 -20.84 2.72 14.70
N TYR A 84 -21.08 2.80 16.00
CA TYR A 84 -20.41 3.72 16.90
C TYR A 84 -19.41 2.99 17.78
N TRP A 85 -18.29 3.65 18.08
CA TRP A 85 -17.37 3.23 19.13
C TRP A 85 -17.95 3.63 20.48
N VAL A 86 -18.18 2.64 21.35
CA VAL A 86 -18.65 2.83 22.72
C VAL A 86 -17.71 2.12 23.68
N ASP A 87 -17.61 2.62 24.91
CA ASP A 87 -16.88 1.93 25.96
C ASP A 87 -17.52 0.56 26.23
N ASP A 88 -16.68 -0.46 26.43
CA ASP A 88 -17.15 -1.78 26.82
C ASP A 88 -17.30 -1.84 28.34
N PRO A 89 -18.53 -1.89 28.91
CA PRO A 89 -18.71 -1.90 30.35
C PRO A 89 -18.21 -3.19 31.01
N ASN A 90 -18.06 -4.28 30.23
CA ASN A 90 -17.63 -5.59 30.71
C ASN A 90 -16.21 -5.93 30.23
N PHE A 91 -15.36 -4.90 30.02
CA PHE A 91 -14.00 -5.11 29.56
C PHE A 91 -13.21 -5.99 30.54
N ASP A 92 -12.72 -7.11 30.04
CA ASP A 92 -11.86 -8.03 30.77
C ASP A 92 -10.62 -8.38 29.92
N ILE A 93 -9.44 -8.07 30.44
CA ILE A 93 -8.17 -8.29 29.74
C ILE A 93 -7.87 -9.79 29.54
N ASP A 94 -8.36 -10.66 30.41
CA ASP A 94 -8.12 -12.10 30.33
C ASP A 94 -8.89 -12.76 29.17
N LEU A 95 -9.93 -12.09 28.65
CA LEU A 95 -10.61 -12.47 27.40
C LEU A 95 -9.80 -12.11 26.14
N HIS A 96 -8.78 -11.27 26.27
CA HIS A 96 -7.99 -10.76 25.16
C HIS A 96 -6.57 -11.31 25.12
N ILE A 97 -6.00 -11.74 26.25
CA ILE A 97 -4.62 -12.25 26.31
C ILE A 97 -4.60 -13.73 26.66
N ASN A 98 -4.15 -14.55 25.72
CA ASN A 98 -4.04 -16.00 25.89
C ASN A 98 -2.59 -16.42 26.11
N ARG A 99 -2.35 -17.31 27.08
CA ARG A 99 -1.06 -18.00 27.26
C ARG A 99 -1.11 -19.34 26.52
N LEU A 100 -0.12 -19.59 25.68
CA LEU A 100 0.02 -20.81 24.90
C LEU A 100 1.46 -21.32 24.97
N LYS A 101 1.65 -22.61 24.74
CA LYS A 101 2.96 -23.23 24.53
C LYS A 101 3.06 -23.73 23.10
N LEU A 102 4.20 -23.53 22.46
CA LEU A 102 4.46 -24.08 21.14
C LEU A 102 4.50 -25.62 21.23
N PRO A 103 3.73 -26.34 20.41
CA PRO A 103 3.77 -27.81 20.39
C PRO A 103 5.09 -28.35 19.84
N ASP A 104 5.42 -29.59 20.21
CA ASP A 104 6.55 -30.30 19.61
C ASP A 104 6.20 -30.85 18.21
N PRO A 105 7.16 -30.88 17.26
CA PRO A 105 8.51 -30.32 17.38
C PRO A 105 8.47 -28.79 17.36
N SER A 106 9.21 -28.15 18.27
CA SER A 106 9.12 -26.71 18.58
C SER A 106 9.88 -25.83 17.57
N ASN A 107 9.61 -26.02 16.27
CA ASN A 107 10.36 -25.43 15.16
C ASN A 107 9.55 -24.40 14.34
N TRP A 108 10.17 -23.83 13.30
CA TRP A 108 9.54 -22.85 12.42
C TRP A 108 8.27 -23.35 11.72
N LYS A 109 8.18 -24.65 11.39
CA LYS A 109 6.97 -25.19 10.75
C LYS A 109 5.80 -25.11 11.73
N THR A 110 5.99 -25.60 12.95
CA THR A 110 4.95 -25.60 13.98
C THR A 110 4.57 -24.18 14.40
N LEU A 111 5.54 -23.27 14.54
CA LEU A 111 5.25 -21.86 14.85
C LEU A 111 4.43 -21.19 13.73
N ARG A 112 4.72 -21.48 12.45
CA ARG A 112 3.96 -20.98 11.31
C ARG A 112 2.54 -21.54 11.26
N GLU A 113 2.36 -22.82 11.53
CA GLU A 113 1.04 -23.48 11.56
C GLU A 113 0.19 -22.90 12.69
N MET A 114 0.74 -22.78 13.90
CA MET A 114 0.07 -22.18 15.04
C MET A 114 -0.29 -20.70 14.79
N THR A 115 0.65 -19.91 14.26
CA THR A 115 0.40 -18.48 13.94
C THR A 115 -0.69 -18.36 12.88
N SER A 116 -0.67 -19.23 11.85
CA SER A 116 -1.70 -19.25 10.80
C SER A 116 -3.07 -19.66 11.33
N ALA A 117 -3.14 -20.60 12.27
CA ALA A 117 -4.38 -20.99 12.93
C ALA A 117 -4.97 -19.84 13.76
N ILE A 118 -4.15 -19.19 14.61
CA ILE A 118 -4.55 -18.01 15.39
C ILE A 118 -5.08 -16.89 14.47
N PHE A 119 -4.42 -16.68 13.33
CA PHE A 119 -4.81 -15.68 12.34
C PHE A 119 -6.04 -16.09 11.51
N SER A 120 -6.34 -17.39 11.39
CA SER A 120 -7.54 -17.85 10.67
C SER A 120 -8.82 -17.63 11.49
N SER A 121 -8.73 -17.66 12.82
CA SER A 121 -9.88 -17.45 13.70
C SER A 121 -10.34 -15.98 13.70
N PRO A 122 -11.62 -15.67 13.43
CA PRO A 122 -12.14 -14.31 13.50
C PRO A 122 -12.12 -13.76 14.93
N LEU A 123 -12.17 -12.43 15.05
CA LEU A 123 -12.42 -11.75 16.33
C LEU A 123 -13.92 -11.68 16.61
N ASP A 124 -14.33 -11.69 17.89
CA ASP A 124 -15.72 -11.48 18.27
C ASP A 124 -16.07 -9.99 18.17
N LEU A 125 -16.93 -9.63 17.20
CA LEU A 125 -17.33 -8.25 16.95
C LEU A 125 -18.09 -7.57 18.12
N ARG A 126 -18.48 -8.34 19.14
CA ARG A 126 -19.20 -7.84 20.32
C ARG A 126 -18.28 -7.32 21.42
N ARG A 127 -16.96 -7.48 21.28
CA ARG A 127 -15.92 -7.08 22.25
C ARG A 127 -14.94 -6.10 21.60
N PRO A 128 -14.02 -5.48 22.36
CA PRO A 128 -12.91 -4.76 21.75
C PRO A 128 -12.12 -5.64 20.78
N LEU A 129 -11.85 -5.12 19.59
CA LEU A 129 -11.47 -5.93 18.43
C LEU A 129 -9.96 -6.21 18.36
N TRP A 130 -9.41 -6.75 19.43
CA TRP A 130 -8.02 -7.16 19.52
C TRP A 130 -7.84 -8.40 20.40
N SER A 131 -6.77 -9.12 20.16
CA SER A 131 -6.34 -10.26 20.98
C SER A 131 -4.84 -10.44 20.89
N ILE A 132 -4.21 -10.94 21.96
CA ILE A 132 -2.80 -11.30 22.01
C ILE A 132 -2.67 -12.77 22.39
N SER A 133 -1.81 -13.50 21.68
CA SER A 133 -1.37 -14.84 22.09
C SER A 133 0.10 -14.78 22.49
N PHE A 134 0.39 -15.07 23.76
CA PHE A 134 1.73 -15.19 24.33
C PHE A 134 2.15 -16.66 24.22
N ILE A 135 3.20 -16.95 23.46
CA ILE A 135 3.63 -18.29 23.07
C ILE A 135 5.02 -18.58 23.64
N GLU A 136 5.11 -19.59 24.48
CA GLU A 136 6.35 -20.07 25.10
C GLU A 136 6.93 -21.27 24.34
N GLY A 137 8.21 -21.60 24.60
CA GLY A 137 8.84 -22.84 24.10
C GLY A 137 9.44 -22.75 22.71
N LEU A 138 10.10 -21.64 22.35
CA LEU A 138 10.72 -21.46 21.03
C LEU A 138 12.15 -22.04 20.94
N ASP A 139 12.53 -22.96 21.83
CA ASP A 139 13.92 -23.41 22.02
C ASP A 139 14.54 -24.14 20.82
N GLU A 140 13.72 -24.71 19.94
CA GLU A 140 14.15 -25.42 18.73
C GLU A 140 13.93 -24.60 17.44
N VAL A 141 13.46 -23.35 17.56
CA VAL A 141 13.26 -22.48 16.40
C VAL A 141 14.62 -21.96 15.93
N SER A 142 15.05 -22.42 14.75
CA SER A 142 16.33 -22.00 14.16
C SER A 142 16.47 -20.47 14.07
N GLN A 143 17.65 -19.93 14.40
CA GLN A 143 17.95 -18.49 14.42
C GLN A 143 17.15 -17.67 15.44
N VAL A 144 16.49 -18.33 16.40
CA VAL A 144 15.87 -17.71 17.57
C VAL A 144 16.69 -18.10 18.81
N PRO A 145 17.06 -17.17 19.70
CA PRO A 145 17.74 -17.50 20.94
C PRO A 145 16.92 -18.44 21.82
N LYS A 146 17.56 -19.38 22.52
CA LYS A 146 16.89 -20.24 23.49
C LYS A 146 16.22 -19.41 24.60
N GLY A 147 15.11 -19.91 25.11
CA GLY A 147 14.26 -19.25 26.11
C GLY A 147 13.37 -18.14 25.55
N SER A 148 13.43 -17.83 24.24
CA SER A 148 12.62 -16.78 23.63
C SER A 148 11.12 -17.10 23.68
N ILE A 149 10.32 -16.04 23.62
CA ILE A 149 8.86 -16.11 23.49
C ILE A 149 8.40 -15.48 22.18
N ALA A 150 7.21 -15.87 21.71
CA ALA A 150 6.51 -15.22 20.61
C ALA A 150 5.23 -14.55 21.09
N ILE A 151 4.93 -13.40 20.52
CA ILE A 151 3.70 -12.64 20.76
C ILE A 151 2.98 -12.49 19.42
N VAL A 152 1.80 -13.10 19.31
CA VAL A 152 0.90 -12.90 18.17
C VAL A 152 -0.15 -11.86 18.55
N SER A 153 0.03 -10.62 18.12
CA SER A 153 -0.93 -9.52 18.36
C SER A 153 -1.83 -9.37 17.15
N LYS A 154 -3.13 -9.60 17.31
CA LYS A 154 -4.16 -9.53 16.27
C LYS A 154 -5.13 -8.38 16.56
N ILE A 155 -5.40 -7.55 15.57
CA ILE A 155 -6.24 -6.34 15.70
C ILE A 155 -7.09 -6.22 14.43
N HIS A 156 -8.38 -5.93 14.57
CA HIS A 156 -9.26 -5.71 13.41
C HIS A 156 -8.89 -4.41 12.66
N HIS A 157 -8.88 -4.44 11.32
CA HIS A 157 -8.54 -3.27 10.50
C HIS A 157 -9.43 -2.03 10.69
N VAL A 158 -10.64 -2.18 11.25
CA VAL A 158 -11.49 -1.04 11.60
C VAL A 158 -10.88 -0.20 12.73
N MET A 159 -9.99 -0.78 13.53
CA MET A 159 -9.30 -0.06 14.61
C MET A 159 -8.06 0.69 14.12
N ILE A 160 -7.34 0.13 13.13
CA ILE A 160 -6.00 0.58 12.73
C ILE A 160 -5.69 0.41 11.23
N ASP A 161 -4.87 1.33 10.72
CA ASP A 161 -4.12 1.15 9.48
C ASP A 161 -2.69 0.66 9.78
N GLY A 162 -1.95 0.31 8.72
CA GLY A 162 -0.59 -0.20 8.85
C GLY A 162 0.36 0.77 9.59
N SER A 163 0.18 2.08 9.45
CA SER A 163 1.00 3.09 10.14
C SER A 163 0.59 3.31 11.59
N SER A 164 -0.70 3.26 11.91
CA SER A 164 -1.23 3.30 13.27
C SER A 164 -0.80 2.06 14.07
N GLY A 165 -0.66 0.91 13.41
CA GLY A 165 -0.06 -0.30 14.00
C GLY A 165 1.37 -0.10 14.50
N VAL A 166 2.21 0.63 13.76
CA VAL A 166 3.58 1.00 14.20
C VAL A 166 3.54 1.92 15.42
N GLY A 167 2.55 2.83 15.48
CA GLY A 167 2.33 3.67 16.65
C GLY A 167 2.03 2.86 17.92
N ILE A 168 1.18 1.83 17.81
CA ILE A 168 0.86 0.91 18.91
C ILE A 168 2.11 0.16 19.40
N MET A 169 2.99 -0.28 18.48
CA MET A 169 4.27 -0.89 18.86
C MET A 169 5.13 0.06 19.72
N GLY A 170 5.17 1.35 19.37
CA GLY A 170 5.89 2.37 20.14
C GLY A 170 5.30 2.67 21.52
N ILE A 171 4.05 2.24 21.78
CA ILE A 171 3.43 2.29 23.09
C ILE A 171 3.78 1.01 23.87
N LEU A 172 3.56 -0.16 23.25
CA LEU A 172 3.70 -1.47 23.90
C LEU A 172 5.16 -1.84 24.22
N PHE A 173 6.11 -1.44 23.38
CA PHE A 173 7.52 -1.79 23.53
C PHE A 173 8.37 -0.60 23.97
N ASP A 174 9.40 -0.91 24.75
CA ASP A 174 10.37 0.05 25.25
C ASP A 174 11.45 0.32 24.19
N LYS A 175 12.08 1.49 24.27
CA LYS A 175 13.12 1.91 23.31
C LYS A 175 14.53 1.58 23.77
N ASN A 176 14.72 1.41 25.07
CA ASN A 176 16.02 1.26 25.70
C ASN A 176 16.09 -0.06 26.49
N LYS A 177 17.27 -0.66 26.55
CA LYS A 177 17.49 -1.91 27.29
C LYS A 177 17.43 -1.68 28.80
N GLU A 178 17.85 -0.49 29.25
CA GLU A 178 17.92 -0.07 30.65
C GLU A 178 16.54 0.01 31.31
N ASP A 179 15.46 0.07 30.52
CA ASP A 179 14.08 0.06 31.01
C ASP A 179 13.68 -1.30 31.64
N LYS A 180 14.56 -2.31 31.68
CA LYS A 180 14.34 -3.63 32.30
C LYS A 180 13.74 -3.58 33.71
N ASN A 181 14.26 -2.67 34.55
CA ASN A 181 13.88 -2.57 35.96
C ASN A 181 12.75 -1.54 36.20
N LYS A 182 12.25 -0.93 35.12
CA LYS A 182 11.18 0.05 35.22
C LYS A 182 9.89 -0.67 35.60
N LYS A 183 9.37 -0.38 36.79
CA LYS A 183 8.05 -0.88 37.19
C LYS A 183 7.00 -0.31 36.22
N PRO A 184 6.05 -1.14 35.73
CA PRO A 184 4.92 -0.64 34.97
C PRO A 184 4.20 0.46 35.76
N ALA A 185 3.70 1.48 35.05
CA ALA A 185 2.87 2.49 35.69
C ALA A 185 1.62 1.83 36.29
N PRO A 186 1.07 2.35 37.40
CA PRO A 186 -0.18 1.83 37.95
C PRO A 186 -1.28 1.83 36.88
N THR A 187 -2.06 0.76 36.83
CA THR A 187 -3.22 0.68 35.94
C THR A 187 -4.22 1.77 36.31
N ARG A 188 -4.57 2.63 35.35
CA ARG A 188 -5.63 3.62 35.57
C ARG A 188 -6.99 2.91 35.70
N PRO A 189 -7.84 3.31 36.69
CA PRO A 189 -9.22 2.87 36.77
C PRO A 189 -9.93 3.02 35.43
N TYR A 190 -10.85 2.10 35.17
CA TYR A 190 -11.67 2.13 33.96
C TYR A 190 -13.12 2.35 34.37
N GLU A 191 -13.59 3.56 34.10
CA GLU A 191 -14.97 3.98 34.36
C GLU A 191 -15.66 4.14 33.00
N PRO A 192 -16.35 3.11 32.50
CA PRO A 192 -16.98 3.13 31.18
C PRO A 192 -18.14 4.13 31.16
N GLU A 193 -18.25 4.92 30.09
CA GLU A 193 -19.46 5.72 29.87
C GLU A 193 -20.69 4.81 29.69
N PRO A 194 -21.88 5.21 30.18
CA PRO A 194 -23.11 4.47 29.95
C PRO A 194 -23.39 4.26 28.47
N LEU A 195 -23.90 3.08 28.13
CA LEU A 195 -24.27 2.78 26.75
C LEU A 195 -25.47 3.64 26.32
N PRO A 196 -25.44 4.22 25.11
CA PRO A 196 -26.60 4.92 24.56
C PRO A 196 -27.74 3.93 24.31
N ASP A 197 -28.98 4.36 24.52
CA ASP A 197 -30.14 3.53 24.20
C ASP A 197 -30.35 3.42 22.67
N GLY A 198 -31.07 2.38 22.25
CA GLY A 198 -31.29 2.11 20.83
C GLY A 198 -32.10 3.19 20.12
N ILE A 199 -33.02 3.87 20.83
CA ILE A 199 -33.86 4.92 20.25
C ILE A 199 -33.03 6.20 20.06
N SER A 200 -32.19 6.59 21.01
CA SER A 200 -31.27 7.74 20.83
C SER A 200 -30.31 7.51 19.69
N LEU A 201 -29.79 6.29 19.51
CA LEU A 201 -28.94 5.98 18.36
C LEU A 201 -29.68 6.14 17.02
N LEU A 202 -30.92 5.66 16.93
CA LEU A 202 -31.76 5.86 15.74
C LEU A 202 -32.07 7.34 15.49
N LEU A 203 -32.37 8.10 16.55
CA LEU A 203 -32.63 9.53 16.46
C LEU A 203 -31.38 10.31 16.04
N LYS A 204 -30.21 9.98 16.60
CA LYS A 204 -28.92 10.59 16.25
C LYS A 204 -28.54 10.30 14.80
N SER A 205 -28.71 9.04 14.35
CA SER A 205 -28.47 8.63 12.97
C SER A 205 -29.43 9.33 11.99
N SER A 206 -30.72 9.39 12.32
CA SER A 206 -31.72 10.09 11.49
C SER A 206 -31.51 11.61 11.46
N TYR A 207 -31.03 12.23 12.53
CA TYR A 207 -30.64 13.65 12.52
C TYR A 207 -29.48 13.93 11.53
N GLY A 208 -28.49 13.04 11.46
CA GLY A 208 -27.42 13.09 10.46
C GLY A 208 -27.94 12.99 9.02
N PHE A 209 -28.99 12.20 8.81
CA PHE A 209 -29.71 12.07 7.54
C PHE A 209 -30.48 13.36 7.16
N PHE A 210 -31.20 13.98 8.10
CA PHE A 210 -31.96 15.23 7.83
C PHE A 210 -31.06 16.45 7.56
N LYS A 211 -29.83 16.50 8.10
CA LYS A 211 -28.87 17.58 7.80
C LYS A 211 -28.18 17.44 6.43
N ASN A 212 -28.21 16.27 5.80
CA ASN A 212 -27.59 16.03 4.49
C ASN A 212 -28.44 15.07 3.61
N PRO A 213 -29.66 15.46 3.22
CA PRO A 213 -30.58 14.59 2.46
C PRO A 213 -30.05 14.22 1.06
N LEU A 214 -29.07 14.97 0.53
CA LEU A 214 -28.36 14.68 -0.72
C LEU A 214 -27.32 13.55 -0.61
N LYS A 215 -27.01 13.05 0.60
CA LYS A 215 -26.15 11.87 0.81
C LYS A 215 -26.89 10.55 0.61
N VAL A 216 -28.20 10.57 0.40
CA VAL A 216 -28.92 9.41 -0.15
C VAL A 216 -28.67 9.43 -1.65
N PRO A 217 -27.91 8.47 -2.21
CA PRO A 217 -27.83 8.39 -3.65
C PRO A 217 -29.24 8.06 -4.17
N LYS A 218 -29.63 8.73 -5.25
CA LYS A 218 -30.78 8.39 -6.12
C LYS A 218 -30.91 6.87 -6.42
N LEU A 219 -29.85 6.10 -6.18
CA LEU A 219 -29.73 4.65 -6.27
C LEU A 219 -30.82 3.84 -5.54
N ILE A 220 -31.42 4.25 -4.42
CA ILE A 220 -32.51 3.43 -3.82
C ILE A 220 -33.75 3.46 -4.74
N GLY A 221 -34.12 4.66 -5.21
CA GLY A 221 -35.20 4.84 -6.18
C GLY A 221 -34.86 4.21 -7.53
N GLU A 222 -33.64 4.40 -8.02
CA GLU A 222 -33.19 3.86 -9.32
C GLU A 222 -33.00 2.34 -9.32
N THR A 223 -32.66 1.71 -8.19
CA THR A 223 -32.51 0.26 -8.05
C THR A 223 -33.87 -0.42 -7.90
N ALA A 224 -34.77 0.12 -7.07
CA ALA A 224 -36.15 -0.35 -7.00
C ALA A 224 -36.86 -0.18 -8.37
N PHE A 225 -36.64 0.97 -9.02
CA PHE A 225 -37.16 1.24 -10.36
C PHE A 225 -36.50 0.34 -11.42
N SER A 226 -35.20 0.05 -11.35
CA SER A 226 -34.52 -0.88 -12.28
C SER A 226 -34.88 -2.34 -12.06
N LEU A 227 -35.23 -2.77 -10.84
CA LEU A 227 -35.73 -4.12 -10.58
C LEU A 227 -37.16 -4.29 -11.12
N LEU A 228 -38.01 -3.27 -10.97
CA LEU A 228 -39.33 -3.20 -11.60
C LEU A 228 -39.23 -3.14 -13.14
N LYS A 229 -38.35 -2.29 -13.68
CA LYS A 229 -38.07 -2.23 -15.13
C LYS A 229 -37.40 -3.50 -15.64
N GLY A 230 -36.60 -4.17 -14.83
CA GLY A 230 -35.88 -5.40 -15.16
C GLY A 230 -36.84 -6.58 -15.37
N LYS A 231 -37.87 -6.71 -14.52
CA LYS A 231 -38.97 -7.65 -14.76
C LYS A 231 -39.76 -7.31 -16.02
N MET A 232 -39.94 -6.02 -16.32
CA MET A 232 -40.69 -5.55 -17.49
C MET A 232 -39.89 -5.59 -18.81
N LYS A 233 -38.55 -5.48 -18.76
CA LYS A 233 -37.65 -5.54 -19.94
C LYS A 233 -37.12 -6.94 -20.25
N SER A 234 -37.16 -7.87 -19.28
CA SER A 234 -36.79 -9.27 -19.49
C SER A 234 -37.68 -9.98 -20.52
N GLN A 235 -38.85 -9.44 -20.85
CA GLN A 235 -39.71 -9.97 -21.92
C GLN A 235 -39.44 -9.34 -23.31
N LEU A 236 -38.64 -8.27 -23.43
CA LEU A 236 -38.56 -7.53 -24.70
C LEU A 236 -37.15 -7.23 -25.24
N ASN A 237 -36.05 -7.61 -24.58
CA ASN A 237 -34.70 -7.33 -25.11
C ASN A 237 -33.63 -8.35 -24.67
N SER A 238 -33.65 -9.56 -25.24
CA SER A 238 -32.58 -10.57 -25.04
C SER A 238 -31.34 -10.37 -25.93
N LYS A 239 -31.08 -9.16 -26.45
CA LYS A 239 -29.90 -8.87 -27.28
C LYS A 239 -29.41 -7.42 -27.17
N LYS A 240 -28.98 -6.96 -25.99
CA LYS A 240 -28.09 -5.77 -25.90
C LYS A 240 -27.02 -5.97 -24.82
N SER A 241 -25.83 -6.36 -25.31
CA SER A 241 -24.49 -6.11 -24.79
C SER A 241 -24.43 -5.48 -23.38
N ILE A 242 -24.22 -6.32 -22.38
CA ILE A 242 -23.60 -5.89 -21.12
C ILE A 242 -22.19 -5.43 -21.52
N HIS A 243 -21.93 -4.13 -21.39
CA HIS A 243 -20.60 -3.56 -21.55
C HIS A 243 -19.61 -4.37 -20.70
N LYS A 244 -18.81 -5.21 -21.36
CA LYS A 244 -17.64 -5.86 -20.76
C LYS A 244 -16.65 -4.75 -20.43
N ASN A 245 -16.80 -4.10 -19.27
CA ASN A 245 -15.69 -3.44 -18.59
C ASN A 245 -14.71 -4.54 -18.16
N SER A 246 -14.00 -5.09 -19.14
CA SER A 246 -13.06 -6.17 -18.95
C SER A 246 -11.78 -5.55 -18.43
N PHE A 247 -11.58 -5.59 -17.12
CA PHE A 247 -10.25 -5.39 -16.55
C PHE A 247 -9.25 -6.26 -17.33
N SER A 248 -8.13 -5.68 -17.78
CA SER A 248 -7.11 -6.41 -18.57
C SER A 248 -6.31 -7.45 -17.77
N THR A 249 -6.64 -7.61 -16.50
CA THR A 249 -5.96 -8.47 -15.53
C THR A 249 -6.24 -9.95 -15.83
N PRO A 250 -5.21 -10.82 -15.91
CA PRO A 250 -5.42 -12.24 -16.10
C PRO A 250 -6.10 -12.87 -14.87
N LYS A 251 -6.94 -13.89 -15.06
CA LYS A 251 -7.39 -14.73 -13.94
C LYS A 251 -6.23 -15.66 -13.54
N THR A 252 -6.03 -15.85 -12.24
CA THR A 252 -4.97 -16.71 -11.68
C THR A 252 -5.52 -17.50 -10.50
N ILE A 253 -4.78 -18.50 -10.04
CA ILE A 253 -5.11 -19.28 -8.82
C ILE A 253 -5.29 -18.40 -7.57
N PHE A 254 -4.71 -17.19 -7.55
CA PHE A 254 -4.88 -16.23 -6.45
C PHE A 254 -6.24 -15.52 -6.47
N ASN A 255 -7.02 -15.65 -7.54
CA ASN A 255 -8.29 -14.95 -7.71
C ASN A 255 -9.53 -15.84 -7.49
N GLU A 256 -9.32 -17.05 -6.97
CA GLU A 256 -10.38 -18.02 -6.70
C GLU A 256 -11.07 -17.75 -5.34
N SER A 257 -12.12 -18.51 -5.04
CA SER A 257 -12.77 -18.46 -3.72
C SER A 257 -11.85 -18.95 -2.61
N VAL A 258 -11.78 -18.16 -1.54
CA VAL A 258 -10.95 -18.47 -0.36
C VAL A 258 -11.73 -19.27 0.68
N SER A 259 -11.05 -20.13 1.41
CA SER A 259 -11.55 -20.81 2.60
C SER A 259 -11.25 -19.97 3.87
N PRO A 260 -11.78 -20.35 5.05
CA PRO A 260 -11.40 -19.72 6.31
C PRO A 260 -9.94 -19.98 6.74
N ARG A 261 -9.26 -20.99 6.17
CA ARG A 261 -7.93 -21.42 6.61
C ARG A 261 -6.84 -20.61 5.91
N ARG A 262 -5.95 -20.00 6.70
CA ARG A 262 -4.80 -19.24 6.21
C ARG A 262 -3.52 -20.06 6.20
N THR A 263 -2.62 -19.69 5.30
CA THR A 263 -1.23 -20.14 5.25
C THR A 263 -0.34 -18.92 5.31
N TRP A 264 0.82 -19.07 5.94
CA TRP A 264 1.74 -17.98 6.16
C TRP A 264 3.20 -18.40 5.94
N GLY A 265 3.96 -17.49 5.33
CA GLY A 265 5.39 -17.65 5.09
C GLY A 265 6.13 -16.34 5.23
N THR A 266 7.44 -16.41 5.47
CA THR A 266 8.29 -15.24 5.60
C THR A 266 9.65 -15.43 4.93
N ALA A 267 10.11 -14.37 4.26
CA ALA A 267 11.46 -14.21 3.76
C ALA A 267 12.12 -13.02 4.46
N ILE A 268 13.33 -13.21 4.98
CA ILE A 268 14.06 -12.18 5.71
C ILE A 268 15.23 -11.72 4.83
N LEU A 269 15.31 -10.42 4.58
CA LEU A 269 16.37 -9.78 3.79
C LEU A 269 17.03 -8.66 4.61
N ALA A 270 18.33 -8.43 4.42
CA ALA A 270 18.98 -7.25 4.98
C ALA A 270 18.48 -5.98 4.27
N PHE A 271 18.22 -4.91 5.03
CA PHE A 271 17.85 -3.63 4.45
C PHE A 271 19.00 -3.04 3.62
N ASP A 272 20.25 -3.17 4.08
CA ASP A 272 21.42 -2.65 3.36
C ASP A 272 21.61 -3.28 1.99
N ARG A 273 21.28 -4.57 1.87
CA ARG A 273 21.22 -5.26 0.58
C ARG A 273 20.24 -4.58 -0.37
N ILE A 274 18.99 -4.38 0.06
CA ILE A 274 17.96 -3.68 -0.73
C ILE A 274 18.40 -2.25 -1.07
N ASN A 275 18.94 -1.53 -0.09
CA ASN A 275 19.38 -0.15 -0.23
C ASN A 275 20.55 0.01 -1.20
N THR A 276 21.46 -0.95 -1.24
CA THR A 276 22.61 -0.97 -2.17
C THR A 276 22.14 -1.21 -3.59
N LEU A 277 21.32 -2.24 -3.81
CA LEU A 277 20.83 -2.61 -5.13
C LEU A 277 19.98 -1.52 -5.76
N ARG A 278 19.09 -0.88 -4.98
CA ARG A 278 18.27 0.21 -5.50
C ARG A 278 19.10 1.41 -5.95
N LYS A 279 20.23 1.68 -5.29
CA LYS A 279 21.13 2.82 -5.62
C LYS A 279 21.88 2.54 -6.91
N ILE A 280 22.34 1.31 -7.12
CA ILE A 280 23.02 0.90 -8.37
C ILE A 280 22.07 1.02 -9.57
N MET A 281 20.80 0.66 -9.38
CA MET A 281 19.78 0.68 -10.43
C MET A 281 19.02 2.00 -10.56
N ASP A 282 19.25 2.97 -9.66
CA ASP A 282 18.53 4.25 -9.59
C ASP A 282 16.99 4.08 -9.50
N VAL A 283 16.55 3.18 -8.61
CA VAL A 283 15.13 2.87 -8.36
C VAL A 283 14.75 3.14 -6.90
N SER A 284 13.45 3.19 -6.58
CA SER A 284 13.00 3.28 -5.19
C SER A 284 13.07 1.93 -4.46
N VAL A 285 13.01 1.95 -3.12
CA VAL A 285 12.89 0.72 -2.30
C VAL A 285 11.65 -0.08 -2.73
N ASN A 286 10.52 0.60 -2.96
CA ASN A 286 9.27 -0.05 -3.36
C ASN A 286 9.40 -0.75 -4.72
N ASP A 287 10.07 -0.13 -5.70
CA ASP A 287 10.27 -0.74 -7.02
C ASP A 287 11.09 -2.04 -6.91
N LEU A 288 12.13 -2.03 -6.06
CA LEU A 288 12.97 -3.19 -5.84
C LEU A 288 12.22 -4.31 -5.10
N ILE A 289 11.43 -3.99 -4.07
CA ILE A 289 10.57 -4.96 -3.37
C ILE A 289 9.54 -5.55 -4.33
N LEU A 290 8.88 -4.72 -5.15
CA LEU A 290 7.93 -5.18 -6.16
C LEU A 290 8.60 -6.13 -7.17
N ALA A 291 9.82 -5.84 -7.62
CA ALA A 291 10.56 -6.69 -8.54
C ALA A 291 10.94 -8.05 -7.90
N ILE A 292 11.36 -8.05 -6.64
CA ILE A 292 11.64 -9.27 -5.88
C ILE A 292 10.36 -10.11 -5.76
N CYS A 293 9.24 -9.51 -5.33
CA CYS A 293 7.94 -10.18 -5.22
C CYS A 293 7.47 -10.71 -6.57
N ALA A 294 7.57 -9.92 -7.64
CA ALA A 294 7.20 -10.32 -8.99
C ALA A 294 8.00 -11.54 -9.47
N GLY A 295 9.30 -11.61 -9.16
CA GLY A 295 10.11 -12.80 -9.47
C GLY A 295 9.75 -14.02 -8.65
N GLY A 296 9.41 -13.84 -7.36
CA GLY A 296 8.89 -14.94 -6.54
C GLY A 296 7.55 -15.49 -7.06
N ILE A 297 6.63 -14.59 -7.39
CA ILE A 297 5.32 -14.92 -8.01
C ILE A 297 5.52 -15.64 -9.33
N ARG A 298 6.42 -15.14 -10.19
CA ARG A 298 6.70 -15.79 -11.47
C ARG A 298 7.19 -17.22 -11.27
N LYS A 299 8.22 -17.43 -10.45
CA LYS A 299 8.79 -18.78 -10.18
C LYS A 299 7.73 -19.74 -9.64
N TYR A 300 6.91 -19.28 -8.69
CA TYR A 300 5.82 -20.08 -8.15
C TYR A 300 4.78 -20.46 -9.21
N LEU A 301 4.32 -19.51 -10.02
CA LEU A 301 3.34 -19.79 -11.07
C LEU A 301 3.92 -20.61 -12.23
N GLU A 302 5.22 -20.49 -12.53
CA GLU A 302 5.92 -21.36 -13.48
C GLU A 302 5.95 -22.80 -12.96
N GLU A 303 6.32 -23.02 -11.69
CA GLU A 303 6.33 -24.36 -11.09
C GLU A 303 4.95 -25.01 -11.04
N LYS A 304 3.88 -24.22 -10.88
CA LYS A 304 2.51 -24.73 -10.93
C LYS A 304 1.96 -24.89 -12.35
N GLU A 305 2.71 -24.52 -13.39
CA GLU A 305 2.25 -24.46 -14.79
C GLU A 305 1.00 -23.56 -14.96
N LYS A 306 0.92 -22.47 -14.17
CA LYS A 306 -0.19 -21.52 -14.15
C LYS A 306 0.24 -20.08 -14.45
N LEU A 307 1.46 -19.85 -14.97
CA LEU A 307 1.92 -18.50 -15.32
C LEU A 307 1.14 -17.96 -16.53
N PRO A 308 0.40 -16.84 -16.42
CA PRO A 308 -0.25 -16.22 -17.57
C PRO A 308 0.75 -15.56 -18.53
N VAL A 309 0.36 -15.44 -19.80
CA VAL A 309 1.13 -14.70 -20.80
C VAL A 309 1.08 -13.18 -20.56
N GLN A 310 0.01 -12.67 -19.93
CA GLN A 310 -0.13 -11.27 -19.54
C GLN A 310 0.59 -10.96 -18.21
N PRO A 311 1.04 -9.72 -17.97
CA PRO A 311 1.48 -9.30 -16.65
C PRO A 311 0.36 -9.43 -15.61
N LEU A 312 0.70 -9.91 -14.42
CA LEU A 312 -0.14 -9.74 -13.25
C LEU A 312 -0.20 -8.27 -12.86
N VAL A 313 -1.31 -7.88 -12.21
CA VAL A 313 -1.54 -6.54 -11.68
C VAL A 313 -1.51 -6.61 -10.15
N ALA A 314 -0.65 -5.83 -9.52
CA ALA A 314 -0.60 -5.66 -8.08
C ALA A 314 -1.40 -4.42 -7.64
N ASN A 315 -2.18 -4.57 -6.58
CA ASN A 315 -2.66 -3.45 -5.79
C ASN A 315 -1.56 -3.03 -4.81
N VAL A 316 -1.12 -1.77 -4.87
CA VAL A 316 -0.04 -1.20 -4.07
C VAL A 316 -0.60 -0.04 -3.26
N PRO A 317 -0.85 -0.23 -1.95
CA PRO A 317 -1.28 0.84 -1.07
C PRO A 317 -0.21 1.93 -0.94
N ILE A 318 -0.63 3.19 -0.95
CA ILE A 318 0.20 4.37 -0.68
C ILE A 318 -0.42 5.20 0.45
N SER A 319 0.44 5.67 1.38
CA SER A 319 0.00 6.58 2.43
C SER A 319 -0.32 7.96 1.84
N ILE A 320 -1.46 8.53 2.25
CA ILE A 320 -1.90 9.87 1.85
C ILE A 320 -1.78 10.90 2.99
N ARG A 321 -1.12 10.54 4.10
CA ARG A 321 -0.86 11.42 5.24
C ARG A 321 -0.03 12.63 4.82
N VAL A 322 -0.50 13.83 5.13
CA VAL A 322 0.25 15.08 4.94
C VAL A 322 1.19 15.26 6.14
N LYS A 323 2.46 15.61 5.90
CA LYS A 323 3.42 15.90 6.98
C LYS A 323 2.89 17.08 7.81
N GLY A 324 2.60 16.85 9.10
CA GLY A 324 2.17 17.89 10.05
C GLY A 324 0.79 17.65 10.70
N ASP A 325 -0.01 16.70 10.22
CA ASP A 325 -1.29 16.37 10.86
C ASP A 325 -1.07 15.70 12.24
N LYS A 326 -1.88 16.09 13.23
CA LYS A 326 -1.92 15.43 14.55
C LYS A 326 -2.18 13.92 14.36
N GLN A 327 -1.49 13.06 15.11
CA GLN A 327 -1.64 11.60 15.05
C GLN A 327 -3.08 11.16 15.44
N LYS A 328 -4.01 11.19 14.49
CA LYS A 328 -5.33 10.53 14.61
C LYS A 328 -5.20 9.07 14.16
N MET A 329 -5.84 8.14 14.86
CA MET A 329 -5.82 6.70 14.56
C MET A 329 -6.80 6.29 13.45
N ASP A 330 -7.06 7.16 12.48
CA ASP A 330 -8.00 6.90 11.37
C ASP A 330 -7.22 6.43 10.13
N ASN A 331 -7.82 5.55 9.32
CA ASN A 331 -7.13 4.95 8.18
C ASN A 331 -6.91 5.98 7.06
N GLN A 332 -5.66 6.15 6.60
CA GLN A 332 -5.32 7.11 5.54
C GLN A 332 -4.48 6.48 4.42
N ILE A 333 -5.11 5.56 3.70
CA ILE A 333 -4.49 4.76 2.64
C ILE A 333 -5.24 4.98 1.31
N SER A 334 -4.50 5.04 0.21
CA SER A 334 -5.06 5.01 -1.15
C SER A 334 -4.38 3.94 -2.01
N ASN A 335 -5.11 3.35 -2.95
CA ASN A 335 -4.67 2.19 -3.72
C ASN A 335 -4.16 2.57 -5.11
N MET A 336 -3.03 2.00 -5.54
CA MET A 336 -2.46 2.17 -6.88
C MET A 336 -2.31 0.81 -7.56
N LEU A 337 -2.84 0.67 -8.79
CA LEU A 337 -2.70 -0.55 -9.58
C LEU A 337 -1.43 -0.51 -10.44
N VAL A 338 -0.58 -1.54 -10.33
CA VAL A 338 0.73 -1.63 -10.99
C VAL A 338 0.85 -2.97 -11.70
N LYS A 339 1.19 -2.96 -13.00
CA LYS A 339 1.51 -4.21 -13.73
C LYS A 339 2.91 -4.68 -13.30
N ILE A 340 3.03 -5.87 -12.71
CA ILE A 340 4.27 -6.37 -12.09
C ILE A 340 5.10 -7.32 -12.97
N ALA A 341 5.11 -7.11 -14.29
CA ALA A 341 6.04 -7.73 -15.25
C ALA A 341 6.29 -9.25 -15.10
N THR A 342 5.34 -10.02 -14.57
CA THR A 342 5.49 -11.47 -14.35
C THR A 342 5.72 -12.25 -15.64
N HIS A 343 5.27 -11.74 -16.78
CA HIS A 343 5.51 -12.27 -18.13
C HIS A 343 6.97 -12.10 -18.61
N ILE A 344 7.76 -11.19 -18.03
CA ILE A 344 9.15 -10.93 -18.42
C ILE A 344 10.09 -11.88 -17.65
N LYS A 345 10.89 -12.67 -18.39
CA LYS A 345 11.87 -13.61 -17.81
C LYS A 345 13.09 -12.89 -17.22
N ASP A 346 13.67 -11.95 -17.96
CA ASP A 346 14.87 -11.20 -17.54
C ASP A 346 14.59 -10.33 -16.28
N PRO A 347 15.32 -10.53 -15.17
CA PRO A 347 15.07 -9.81 -13.91
C PRO A 347 15.31 -8.30 -13.99
N ILE A 348 16.24 -7.83 -14.84
CA ILE A 348 16.54 -6.40 -14.98
C ILE A 348 15.46 -5.71 -15.81
N LYS A 349 15.06 -6.29 -16.95
CA LYS A 349 13.93 -5.79 -17.74
C LYS A 349 12.63 -5.79 -16.93
N ARG A 350 12.45 -6.78 -16.03
CA ARG A 350 11.32 -6.81 -15.09
C ARG A 350 11.34 -5.60 -14.15
N LEU A 351 12.50 -5.30 -13.54
CA LEU A 351 12.66 -4.14 -12.66
C LEU A 351 12.43 -2.81 -13.39
N GLU A 352 13.01 -2.64 -14.57
CA GLU A 352 12.84 -1.44 -15.40
C GLU A 352 11.37 -1.21 -15.79
N TYR A 353 10.68 -2.27 -16.22
CA TYR A 353 9.24 -2.21 -16.51
C TYR A 353 8.42 -1.83 -15.27
N ILE A 354 8.72 -2.44 -14.11
CA ILE A 354 8.02 -2.14 -12.86
C ILE A 354 8.21 -0.67 -12.48
N GLN A 355 9.43 -0.13 -12.59
CA GLN A 355 9.71 1.28 -12.32
C GLN A 355 8.91 2.21 -13.23
N GLU A 356 8.80 1.89 -14.53
CA GLU A 356 7.96 2.65 -15.46
C GLU A 356 6.50 2.63 -15.02
N GLN A 357 5.97 1.45 -14.68
CA GLN A 357 4.57 1.31 -14.25
C GLN A 357 4.27 2.00 -12.93
N THR A 358 5.19 1.97 -11.95
CA THR A 358 4.98 2.67 -10.67
C THR A 358 5.03 4.19 -10.87
N ASN A 359 5.90 4.70 -11.75
CA ASN A 359 5.94 6.12 -12.07
C ASN A 359 4.65 6.60 -12.77
N MET A 360 4.15 5.82 -13.74
CA MET A 360 2.86 6.09 -14.39
C MET A 360 1.70 6.04 -13.39
N GLY A 361 1.70 5.02 -12.50
CA GLY A 361 0.69 4.86 -11.46
C GLY A 361 0.64 6.07 -10.52
N LYS A 362 1.81 6.54 -10.04
CA LYS A 362 1.91 7.73 -9.18
C LYS A 362 1.40 8.99 -9.86
N SER A 363 1.68 9.16 -11.16
CA SER A 363 1.17 10.30 -11.94
C SER A 363 -0.35 10.28 -12.06
N ARG A 364 -0.95 9.12 -12.38
CA ARG A 364 -2.41 8.96 -12.46
C ARG A 364 -3.08 9.17 -11.10
N HIS A 365 -2.48 8.63 -10.05
CA HIS A 365 -2.99 8.78 -8.69
C HIS A 365 -3.08 10.25 -8.24
N LYS A 366 -2.03 11.04 -8.53
CA LYS A 366 -2.03 12.49 -8.29
C LYS A 366 -3.13 13.20 -9.09
N ALA A 367 -3.39 12.79 -10.33
CA ALA A 367 -4.39 13.40 -11.21
C ALA A 367 -5.83 13.10 -10.80
N VAL A 368 -6.12 11.90 -10.29
CA VAL A 368 -7.47 11.48 -9.88
C VAL A 368 -7.88 12.06 -8.52
N GLY A 369 -6.93 12.62 -7.74
CA GLY A 369 -7.19 13.29 -6.47
C GLY A 369 -7.69 12.33 -5.40
N ALA A 370 -6.81 11.87 -4.50
CA ALA A 370 -7.15 10.90 -3.43
C ALA A 370 -8.39 11.28 -2.58
N LYS A 371 -8.68 12.58 -2.45
CA LYS A 371 -9.87 13.10 -1.77
C LYS A 371 -11.19 12.75 -2.47
N ALA A 372 -11.20 12.63 -3.81
CA ALA A 372 -12.40 12.25 -4.56
C ALA A 372 -12.77 10.78 -4.30
N LEU A 373 -11.77 9.90 -4.26
CA LEU A 373 -11.98 8.46 -4.00
C LEU A 373 -12.43 8.20 -2.54
N SER A 374 -11.87 8.93 -1.57
CA SER A 374 -12.30 8.89 -0.17
C SER A 374 -13.75 9.35 0.00
N LYS A 375 -14.13 10.47 -0.63
CA LYS A 375 -15.51 10.99 -0.57
C LYS A 375 -16.55 10.04 -1.19
N MET A 376 -16.16 9.21 -2.16
CA MET A 376 -17.04 8.19 -2.73
C MET A 376 -17.31 7.05 -1.74
N ALA A 377 -16.33 6.65 -0.93
CA ALA A 377 -16.52 5.63 0.11
C ALA A 377 -17.47 6.12 1.22
N ASP A 378 -17.35 7.41 1.60
CA ASP A 378 -18.21 8.05 2.62
C ASP A 378 -19.66 8.32 2.13
N ALA A 379 -19.95 8.10 0.85
CA ALA A 379 -21.23 8.42 0.22
C ALA A 379 -22.12 7.19 -0.02
N VAL A 380 -21.65 5.97 0.28
CA VAL A 380 -22.45 4.74 0.11
C VAL A 380 -23.22 4.44 1.40
N PRO A 381 -24.57 4.45 1.39
CA PRO A 381 -25.34 4.13 2.59
C PRO A 381 -25.06 2.70 3.10
N PHE A 382 -24.92 2.56 4.43
CA PHE A 382 -24.56 1.33 5.13
C PHE A 382 -25.32 0.08 4.65
N GLY A 383 -26.65 0.17 4.59
CA GLY A 383 -27.51 -0.95 4.23
C GLY A 383 -27.28 -1.47 2.80
N LEU A 384 -26.96 -0.57 1.86
CA LEU A 384 -26.69 -0.93 0.46
C LEU A 384 -25.33 -1.63 0.30
N ALA A 385 -24.30 -1.19 1.03
CA ALA A 385 -22.98 -1.81 0.99
C ALA A 385 -23.00 -3.25 1.52
N ASN A 386 -23.65 -3.48 2.66
CA ASN A 386 -23.79 -4.82 3.25
C ASN A 386 -24.57 -5.77 2.35
N LEU A 387 -25.67 -5.30 1.76
CA LEU A 387 -26.44 -6.09 0.81
C LEU A 387 -25.59 -6.43 -0.42
N ALA A 388 -24.89 -5.45 -1.00
CA ALA A 388 -24.05 -5.67 -2.17
C ALA A 388 -22.88 -6.64 -1.91
N ALA A 389 -22.17 -6.51 -0.78
CA ALA A 389 -21.07 -7.40 -0.39
C ALA A 389 -21.58 -8.83 -0.12
N GLY A 390 -22.70 -8.96 0.58
CA GLY A 390 -23.36 -10.25 0.83
C GLY A 390 -23.83 -10.93 -0.46
N LEU A 391 -24.43 -10.19 -1.38
CA LEU A 391 -24.86 -10.71 -2.69
C LEU A 391 -23.68 -11.08 -3.58
N TYR A 392 -22.62 -10.27 -3.61
CA TYR A 392 -21.42 -10.53 -4.42
C TYR A 392 -20.76 -11.85 -4.02
N THR A 393 -20.66 -12.10 -2.71
CA THR A 393 -20.10 -13.34 -2.15
C THR A 393 -21.05 -14.52 -2.34
N ARG A 394 -22.35 -14.38 -2.01
CA ARG A 394 -23.33 -15.48 -2.09
C ARG A 394 -23.58 -15.99 -3.50
N TYR A 395 -23.52 -15.12 -4.51
CA TYR A 395 -23.81 -15.47 -5.90
C TYR A 395 -22.54 -15.64 -6.76
N ASN A 396 -21.35 -15.74 -6.16
CA ASN A 396 -20.06 -15.88 -6.85
C ASN A 396 -19.89 -14.89 -8.03
N ILE A 397 -20.34 -13.64 -7.88
CA ILE A 397 -20.42 -12.67 -9.00
C ILE A 397 -19.04 -12.40 -9.64
N LYS A 398 -17.96 -12.61 -8.88
CA LYS A 398 -16.56 -12.60 -9.34
C LYS A 398 -16.27 -13.51 -10.53
N GLU A 399 -16.96 -14.65 -10.66
CA GLU A 399 -16.73 -15.59 -11.75
C GLU A 399 -17.10 -14.98 -13.12
N PHE A 400 -18.04 -14.03 -13.13
CA PHE A 400 -18.56 -13.40 -14.34
C PHE A 400 -17.75 -12.21 -14.86
N HIS A 401 -16.67 -11.79 -14.18
CA HIS A 401 -15.78 -10.72 -14.64
C HIS A 401 -14.31 -11.04 -14.40
N ARG A 402 -13.43 -10.24 -15.04
CA ARG A 402 -11.99 -10.29 -14.74
C ARG A 402 -11.72 -9.52 -13.45
N PRO A 403 -10.77 -9.98 -12.60
CA PRO A 403 -10.49 -9.30 -11.34
C PRO A 403 -9.83 -7.94 -11.59
N PRO A 404 -10.02 -6.94 -10.71
CA PRO A 404 -9.33 -5.66 -10.83
C PRO A 404 -7.81 -5.78 -10.62
N PHE A 405 -7.34 -6.75 -9.83
CA PHE A 405 -5.92 -7.05 -9.58
C PHE A 405 -5.73 -8.51 -9.15
N ASN A 406 -4.49 -9.00 -9.10
CA ASN A 406 -4.15 -10.39 -8.75
C ASN A 406 -3.66 -10.53 -7.31
N VAL A 407 -2.92 -9.54 -6.81
CA VAL A 407 -2.22 -9.60 -5.53
C VAL A 407 -2.16 -8.20 -4.91
N THR A 408 -2.22 -8.11 -3.59
CA THR A 408 -1.85 -6.88 -2.89
C THR A 408 -0.41 -6.98 -2.42
N ILE A 409 0.41 -5.96 -2.71
CA ILE A 409 1.78 -5.85 -2.22
C ILE A 409 1.93 -4.53 -1.46
N THR A 410 2.15 -4.63 -0.16
CA THR A 410 2.30 -3.47 0.73
C THR A 410 3.71 -3.39 1.29
N ASN A 411 4.18 -2.17 1.57
CA ASN A 411 5.46 -1.93 2.24
C ASN A 411 5.28 -0.92 3.36
N VAL A 412 5.51 -1.35 4.60
CA VAL A 412 5.33 -0.55 5.81
C VAL A 412 6.68 -0.33 6.47
N PRO A 413 7.18 0.93 6.55
CA PRO A 413 8.38 1.23 7.30
C PRO A 413 8.09 1.12 8.80
N GLY A 414 8.87 0.31 9.50
CA GLY A 414 8.82 0.17 10.95
C GLY A 414 9.97 0.88 11.66
N PRO A 415 10.15 0.60 12.97
CA PRO A 415 11.20 1.19 13.79
C PRO A 415 12.62 0.87 13.27
N GLN A 416 13.48 1.88 13.20
CA GLN A 416 14.86 1.73 12.74
C GLN A 416 15.82 1.25 13.83
N ASN A 417 15.48 1.50 15.10
CA ASN A 417 16.25 1.09 16.26
C ASN A 417 15.61 -0.15 16.90
N PRO A 418 16.39 -0.96 17.65
CA PRO A 418 15.84 -2.09 18.37
C PRO A 418 14.80 -1.64 19.39
N LEU A 419 13.77 -2.46 19.54
CA LEU A 419 12.76 -2.34 20.59
C LEU A 419 12.99 -3.44 21.63
N TYR A 420 12.46 -3.19 22.83
CA TYR A 420 12.61 -4.08 23.98
C TYR A 420 11.26 -4.31 24.67
N LEU A 421 11.14 -5.40 25.40
CA LEU A 421 10.03 -5.68 26.29
C LEU A 421 10.63 -6.09 27.64
N LYS A 422 10.49 -5.25 28.67
CA LYS A 422 11.12 -5.49 29.99
C LYS A 422 12.63 -5.77 29.86
N GLY A 423 13.31 -5.00 29.00
CA GLY A 423 14.76 -5.14 28.74
C GLY A 423 15.18 -6.31 27.83
N HIS A 424 14.24 -7.16 27.40
CA HIS A 424 14.48 -8.22 26.43
C HIS A 424 14.31 -7.70 25.01
N LYS A 425 15.31 -7.91 24.16
CA LYS A 425 15.28 -7.37 22.79
C LYS A 425 14.26 -8.10 21.92
N ILE A 426 13.57 -7.32 21.09
CA ILE A 426 12.74 -7.86 20.00
C ILE A 426 13.66 -8.19 18.82
N VAL A 427 13.73 -9.46 18.46
CA VAL A 427 14.63 -9.97 17.41
C VAL A 427 13.97 -10.08 16.04
N GLY A 428 12.63 -10.12 15.98
CA GLY A 428 11.89 -10.16 14.74
C GLY A 428 10.43 -9.74 14.90
N ILE A 429 9.90 -9.06 13.89
CA ILE A 429 8.49 -8.68 13.77
C ILE A 429 8.05 -9.04 12.37
N PHE A 430 7.03 -9.90 12.27
CA PHE A 430 6.55 -10.40 10.99
C PHE A 430 5.04 -10.18 10.84
N GLY A 431 4.62 -9.54 9.76
CA GLY A 431 3.22 -9.19 9.54
C GLY A 431 2.37 -10.33 8.97
N LEU A 432 1.09 -10.36 9.35
CA LEU A 432 0.02 -11.12 8.74
C LEU A 432 -1.07 -10.14 8.32
N THR A 433 -1.52 -10.23 7.09
CA THR A 433 -2.49 -9.31 6.51
C THR A 433 -3.66 -10.09 5.92
N PRO A 434 -4.89 -9.58 6.01
CA PRO A 434 -6.05 -10.36 5.59
C PRO A 434 -6.08 -10.52 4.07
N VAL A 435 -6.58 -11.67 3.63
CA VAL A 435 -6.96 -11.91 2.23
C VAL A 435 -8.47 -11.79 2.11
N LEU A 436 -8.91 -11.35 0.94
CA LEU A 436 -10.31 -11.18 0.58
C LEU A 436 -10.73 -12.31 -0.36
N ASP A 437 -12.01 -12.66 -0.34
CA ASP A 437 -12.56 -13.59 -1.31
C ASP A 437 -12.34 -13.10 -2.77
N GLY A 438 -11.77 -13.96 -3.62
CA GLY A 438 -11.30 -13.58 -4.96
C GLY A 438 -9.92 -12.90 -5.01
N PHE A 439 -9.23 -12.78 -3.87
CA PHE A 439 -7.87 -12.24 -3.73
C PHE A 439 -7.10 -12.99 -2.63
N GLY A 440 -6.87 -14.28 -2.85
CA GLY A 440 -6.26 -15.22 -1.91
C GLY A 440 -4.77 -15.05 -1.65
N LEU A 441 -4.12 -13.98 -2.14
CA LEU A 441 -2.70 -13.69 -1.91
C LEU A 441 -2.48 -12.22 -1.55
N ILE A 442 -1.77 -12.01 -0.44
CA ILE A 442 -1.23 -10.71 -0.04
C ILE A 442 0.22 -10.85 0.45
N ILE A 443 1.06 -9.91 0.04
CA ILE A 443 2.48 -9.86 0.41
C ILE A 443 2.74 -8.54 1.14
N ALA A 444 3.31 -8.62 2.33
CA ALA A 444 3.65 -7.46 3.14
C ALA A 444 5.15 -7.41 3.40
N ALA A 445 5.79 -6.32 2.98
CA ALA A 445 7.13 -5.96 3.40
C ALA A 445 7.04 -5.08 4.67
N PHE A 446 7.81 -5.44 5.69
CA PHE A 446 7.94 -4.68 6.92
C PHE A 446 9.43 -4.51 7.24
N SER A 447 9.86 -3.27 7.50
CA SER A 447 11.25 -2.98 7.85
C SER A 447 11.40 -2.76 9.35
N TYR A 448 12.31 -3.47 10.00
CA TYR A 448 12.61 -3.34 11.43
C TYR A 448 14.09 -3.58 11.69
N ASN A 449 14.74 -2.65 12.38
CA ASN A 449 16.12 -2.79 12.88
C ASN A 449 17.12 -3.37 11.86
N GLY A 450 17.22 -2.75 10.68
CA GLY A 450 18.14 -3.15 9.60
C GLY A 450 17.70 -4.38 8.78
N ILE A 451 16.53 -4.95 9.08
CA ILE A 451 15.97 -6.11 8.39
C ILE A 451 14.67 -5.73 7.67
N VAL A 452 14.41 -6.37 6.53
CA VAL A 452 13.13 -6.34 5.83
C VAL A 452 12.54 -7.75 5.82
N SER A 453 11.44 -7.95 6.52
CA SER A 453 10.64 -9.16 6.41
C SER A 453 9.63 -9.00 5.29
N ILE A 454 9.65 -9.91 4.32
CA ILE A 454 8.63 -10.05 3.28
C ILE A 454 7.77 -11.25 3.66
N THR A 455 6.59 -10.98 4.19
CA THR A 455 5.65 -12.02 4.61
C THR A 455 4.59 -12.23 3.55
N THR A 456 4.15 -13.47 3.43
CA THR A 456 3.06 -13.85 2.54
C THR A 456 1.95 -14.45 3.37
N THR A 457 0.75 -13.92 3.21
CA THR A 457 -0.46 -14.52 3.76
C THR A 457 -1.32 -14.98 2.59
N SER A 458 -1.76 -16.23 2.64
CA SER A 458 -2.62 -16.81 1.63
C SER A 458 -3.74 -17.63 2.24
N ASP A 459 -4.68 -18.02 1.40
CA ASP A 459 -5.66 -19.04 1.74
C ASP A 459 -5.13 -20.44 1.40
N ALA A 460 -5.43 -21.43 2.26
CA ALA A 460 -4.95 -22.80 2.10
C ALA A 460 -5.47 -23.51 0.85
N LYS A 461 -6.62 -23.10 0.30
CA LYS A 461 -7.18 -23.66 -0.94
C LYS A 461 -6.47 -23.10 -2.19
N THR A 462 -6.16 -21.81 -2.19
CA THR A 462 -5.51 -21.12 -3.32
C THR A 462 -3.98 -21.27 -3.35
N MET A 463 -3.32 -21.24 -2.18
CA MET A 463 -1.88 -21.44 -2.04
C MET A 463 -1.55 -22.10 -0.68
N PRO A 464 -1.56 -23.45 -0.62
CA PRO A 464 -1.28 -24.18 0.62
C PRO A 464 0.18 -24.07 1.09
N ASP A 465 1.10 -23.68 0.20
CA ASP A 465 2.55 -23.75 0.35
C ASP A 465 3.22 -22.36 0.41
N ALA A 466 2.63 -21.45 1.19
CA ALA A 466 3.14 -20.09 1.41
C ALA A 466 4.60 -20.03 1.94
N ASP A 467 5.04 -21.09 2.61
CA ASP A 467 6.41 -21.20 3.11
C ASP A 467 7.41 -21.57 2.01
N LYS A 468 7.02 -22.47 1.09
CA LYS A 468 7.77 -22.70 -0.15
C LYS A 468 7.80 -21.43 -0.99
N PHE A 469 6.70 -20.69 -1.06
CA PHE A 469 6.66 -19.41 -1.76
C PHE A 469 7.73 -18.42 -1.25
N SER A 470 7.96 -18.39 0.06
CA SER A 470 8.98 -17.54 0.69
C SER A 470 10.41 -17.91 0.27
N ARG A 471 10.66 -19.15 -0.16
CA ARG A 471 11.92 -19.54 -0.81
C ARG A 471 12.09 -18.83 -2.16
N TYR A 472 11.07 -18.79 -3.02
CA TYR A 472 11.17 -18.10 -4.31
C TYR A 472 11.39 -16.59 -4.16
N ILE A 473 10.85 -15.98 -3.10
CA ILE A 473 11.16 -14.57 -2.76
C ILE A 473 12.66 -14.39 -2.50
N ARG A 474 13.27 -15.26 -1.69
CA ARG A 474 14.72 -15.22 -1.43
C ARG A 474 15.55 -15.49 -2.69
N GLU A 475 15.16 -16.49 -3.48
CA GLU A 475 15.83 -16.81 -4.74
C GLU A 475 15.74 -15.67 -5.76
N SER A 476 14.58 -15.02 -5.86
CA SER A 476 14.37 -13.83 -6.69
C SER A 476 15.29 -12.67 -6.26
N ALA A 477 15.41 -12.43 -4.95
CA ALA A 477 16.34 -11.44 -4.42
C ALA A 477 17.81 -11.81 -4.75
N ASN A 478 18.19 -13.08 -4.57
CA ASN A 478 19.56 -13.57 -4.83
C ASN A 478 19.94 -13.43 -6.30
N GLU A 479 19.03 -13.80 -7.20
CA GLU A 479 19.21 -13.66 -8.64
C GLU A 479 19.38 -12.19 -9.05
N LEU A 480 18.49 -11.31 -8.56
CA LEU A 480 18.53 -9.90 -8.87
C LEU A 480 19.82 -9.24 -8.36
N GLU A 481 20.23 -9.56 -7.14
CA GLU A 481 21.50 -9.11 -6.56
C GLU A 481 22.71 -9.52 -7.40
N LYS A 482 22.82 -10.82 -7.74
CA LYS A 482 23.93 -11.34 -8.52
C LYS A 482 24.08 -10.59 -9.85
N ILE A 483 22.97 -10.35 -10.56
CA ILE A 483 22.98 -9.66 -11.85
C ILE A 483 23.32 -8.17 -11.68
N ILE A 484 22.72 -7.49 -10.71
CA ILE A 484 22.95 -6.05 -10.46
C ILE A 484 24.39 -5.80 -10.05
N LEU A 485 24.96 -6.61 -9.14
CA LEU A 485 26.34 -6.43 -8.69
C LEU A 485 27.34 -6.71 -9.82
N THR A 486 27.05 -7.67 -10.69
CA THR A 486 27.88 -7.93 -11.88
C THR A 486 27.85 -6.74 -12.85
N LYS A 487 26.67 -6.18 -13.12
CA LYS A 487 26.51 -4.95 -13.92
C LYS A 487 27.15 -3.73 -13.24
N GLY A 488 27.06 -3.64 -11.92
CA GLY A 488 27.67 -2.59 -11.10
C GLY A 488 29.19 -2.61 -11.22
N LYS A 489 29.81 -3.78 -11.08
CA LYS A 489 31.26 -3.97 -11.29
C LYS A 489 31.70 -3.58 -12.71
N GLN A 490 30.94 -3.98 -13.74
CA GLN A 490 31.21 -3.57 -15.13
C GLN A 490 31.05 -2.06 -15.35
N LYS A 491 30.11 -1.40 -14.67
CA LYS A 491 29.99 0.07 -14.65
C LYS A 491 31.07 0.76 -13.80
N THR A 492 31.70 0.07 -12.84
CA THR A 492 32.75 0.69 -12.00
C THR A 492 34.06 0.84 -12.79
N THR A 493 34.28 -0.01 -13.79
CA THR A 493 35.34 0.17 -14.82
C THR A 493 35.05 1.29 -15.82
N THR A 494 33.87 1.90 -15.81
CA THR A 494 33.53 3.08 -16.63
C THR A 494 32.70 4.04 -15.80
N LYS A 495 33.37 4.86 -14.98
CA LYS A 495 32.76 5.88 -14.11
C LYS A 495 31.83 6.79 -14.95
N ILE A 496 30.52 6.52 -14.94
CA ILE A 496 29.53 7.38 -15.62
C ILE A 496 29.37 8.63 -14.76
N GLU A 497 29.96 9.74 -15.19
CA GLU A 497 29.64 11.07 -14.66
C GLU A 497 28.14 11.34 -14.82
N LYS A 498 27.48 11.72 -13.71
CA LYS A 498 26.10 12.21 -13.75
C LYS A 498 26.05 13.46 -14.62
N LYS A 499 25.32 13.39 -15.74
CA LYS A 499 25.12 14.50 -16.67
C LYS A 499 24.26 15.58 -16.03
N LYS A 500 24.81 16.77 -15.89
CA LYS A 500 24.16 17.93 -15.27
C LYS A 500 23.03 18.46 -16.17
N SER A 501 23.14 18.31 -17.49
CA SER A 501 22.16 18.78 -18.48
C SER A 501 20.79 18.08 -18.44
N MET A 502 20.60 16.99 -17.70
CA MET A 502 19.29 16.34 -17.57
C MET A 502 18.20 17.30 -17.05
N ALA A 503 18.58 18.26 -16.22
CA ALA A 503 17.67 19.29 -15.72
C ALA A 503 17.17 20.22 -16.85
N PHE A 504 18.04 20.57 -17.81
CA PHE A 504 17.68 21.33 -19.00
C PHE A 504 16.61 20.60 -19.82
N PHE A 505 16.85 19.32 -20.17
CA PHE A 505 15.92 18.56 -21.02
C PHE A 505 14.53 18.40 -20.40
N SER A 506 14.47 18.17 -19.09
CA SER A 506 13.18 18.07 -18.39
C SER A 506 12.42 19.39 -18.42
N ALA A 507 13.11 20.51 -18.19
CA ALA A 507 12.50 21.84 -18.20
C ALA A 507 12.09 22.25 -19.62
N PHE A 508 12.94 22.00 -20.61
CA PHE A 508 12.66 22.34 -22.01
C PHE A 508 11.49 21.54 -22.57
N LYS A 509 11.40 20.24 -22.26
CA LYS A 509 10.23 19.42 -22.60
C LYS A 509 8.95 19.98 -21.99
N LYS A 510 9.00 20.41 -20.72
CA LYS A 510 7.85 20.99 -20.03
C LYS A 510 7.41 22.30 -20.72
N PHE A 511 8.36 23.20 -20.96
CA PHE A 511 8.12 24.48 -21.65
C PHE A 511 7.43 24.29 -23.01
N LEU A 512 7.92 23.37 -23.85
CA LEU A 512 7.32 23.13 -25.18
C LEU A 512 5.92 22.50 -25.10
N ASN A 513 5.64 21.69 -24.08
CA ASN A 513 4.29 21.16 -23.88
C ASN A 513 3.31 22.26 -23.40
N GLU A 514 3.80 23.26 -22.65
CA GLU A 514 3.02 24.39 -22.15
C GLU A 514 2.80 25.51 -23.20
N HIS A 515 3.64 25.58 -24.24
CA HIS A 515 3.58 26.62 -25.28
C HIS A 515 3.28 26.05 -26.67
N GLU A 516 2.00 25.77 -26.94
CA GLU A 516 1.52 25.14 -28.19
C GLU A 516 1.99 25.86 -29.47
N LYS A 517 1.80 27.18 -29.57
CA LYS A 517 2.21 27.97 -30.75
C LYS A 517 3.72 27.86 -31.03
N LEU A 518 4.55 27.80 -29.98
CA LEU A 518 6.01 27.65 -30.14
C LEU A 518 6.38 26.21 -30.52
N ARG A 519 5.63 25.23 -30.01
CA ARG A 519 5.80 23.81 -30.37
C ARG A 519 5.48 23.56 -31.84
N GLU A 520 4.39 24.11 -32.35
CA GLU A 520 3.99 23.97 -33.77
C GLU A 520 5.05 24.55 -34.73
N GLN A 521 5.70 25.65 -34.34
CA GLN A 521 6.77 26.28 -35.13
C GLN A 521 8.06 25.46 -35.16
N ALA A 522 8.22 24.53 -34.22
CA ALA A 522 9.43 23.75 -33.97
C ALA A 522 9.26 22.25 -34.26
N ILE A 523 8.20 21.82 -34.97
CA ILE A 523 7.97 20.40 -35.28
C ILE A 523 9.17 19.81 -36.05
N GLY A 524 9.65 18.66 -35.57
CA GLY A 524 10.75 17.92 -36.17
C GLY A 524 11.68 17.26 -35.15
N GLN A 525 12.80 16.73 -35.64
CA GLN A 525 13.79 16.03 -34.81
C GLN A 525 15.07 16.85 -34.71
N TYR A 526 15.55 17.06 -33.48
CA TYR A 526 16.79 17.77 -33.18
C TYR A 526 17.72 16.84 -32.42
N ASP A 527 19.03 16.95 -32.68
CA ASP A 527 20.03 16.07 -32.08
C ASP A 527 20.97 16.88 -31.19
N PHE A 528 20.98 16.60 -29.89
CA PHE A 528 21.90 17.20 -28.93
C PHE A 528 23.04 16.24 -28.67
N GLN A 529 24.22 16.54 -29.22
CA GLN A 529 25.48 15.89 -28.92
C GLN A 529 26.15 16.64 -27.76
N LEU A 530 26.17 16.01 -26.59
CA LEU A 530 26.76 16.57 -25.39
C LEU A 530 28.19 16.09 -25.22
N ASP A 531 29.11 17.04 -25.04
CA ASP A 531 30.47 16.76 -24.61
C ASP A 531 30.53 16.68 -23.06
N LEU A 532 31.07 15.57 -22.55
CA LEU A 532 31.25 15.29 -21.12
C LEU A 532 32.74 15.23 -20.75
N ASN A 533 33.61 15.96 -21.46
CA ASN A 533 35.08 15.97 -21.37
C ASN A 533 35.77 14.65 -21.81
N LYS A 534 35.24 13.49 -21.41
CA LYS A 534 35.83 12.15 -21.65
C LYS A 534 34.96 11.22 -22.50
N ASN A 535 33.70 11.59 -22.76
CA ASN A 535 32.73 10.79 -23.50
C ASN A 535 31.70 11.71 -24.17
N GLU A 536 31.07 11.23 -25.24
CA GLU A 536 29.97 11.92 -25.89
C GLU A 536 28.62 11.28 -25.55
N ALA A 537 27.55 12.08 -25.58
CA ALA A 537 26.21 11.58 -25.46
C ALA A 537 25.21 12.25 -26.39
N ASN A 538 24.45 11.44 -27.12
CA ASN A 538 23.44 11.93 -28.04
C ASN A 538 22.03 11.84 -27.45
N TYR A 539 21.30 12.94 -27.51
CA TYR A 539 19.89 13.05 -27.14
C TYR A 539 19.07 13.55 -28.32
N GLN A 540 18.15 12.72 -28.78
CA GLN A 540 17.14 13.12 -29.74
C GLN A 540 16.00 13.84 -29.01
N LEU A 541 15.71 15.06 -29.43
CA LEU A 541 14.49 15.79 -29.14
C LEU A 541 13.55 15.65 -30.34
N GLU A 542 12.41 15.01 -30.12
CA GLU A 542 11.36 14.82 -31.12
C GLU A 542 10.16 15.69 -30.74
N VAL A 543 9.93 16.73 -31.52
CA VAL A 543 8.82 17.68 -31.36
C VAL A 543 7.71 17.29 -32.32
N LEU A 544 6.60 16.79 -31.78
CA LEU A 544 5.38 16.46 -32.51
C LEU A 544 4.32 17.52 -32.24
N LYS A 545 3.25 17.51 -33.05
CA LYS A 545 2.12 18.44 -32.89
C LYS A 545 1.52 18.39 -31.48
N ASP A 546 1.32 17.18 -30.96
CA ASP A 546 0.59 16.96 -29.70
C ASP A 546 1.51 16.69 -28.49
N ALA A 547 2.81 16.44 -28.69
CA ALA A 547 3.72 16.07 -27.62
C ALA A 547 5.21 16.24 -27.96
N VAL A 548 6.05 16.39 -26.93
CA VAL A 548 7.52 16.36 -27.05
C VAL A 548 8.12 15.12 -26.39
N ALA A 549 8.97 14.40 -27.12
CA ALA A 549 9.71 13.25 -26.63
C ALA A 549 11.22 13.50 -26.63
N ILE A 550 11.92 12.97 -25.61
CA ILE A 550 13.38 13.04 -25.51
C ILE A 550 13.90 11.62 -25.34
N ARG A 551 14.83 11.19 -26.19
CA ARG A 551 15.37 9.82 -26.20
C ARG A 551 16.89 9.86 -26.29
N LYS A 552 17.58 9.02 -25.51
CA LYS A 552 19.04 8.90 -25.56
C LYS A 552 19.47 8.03 -26.75
N LYS A 553 19.46 8.61 -27.95
CA LYS A 553 19.94 7.99 -29.19
C LYS A 553 20.36 9.09 -30.16
N LYS A 554 21.23 8.74 -31.11
CA LYS A 554 21.63 9.62 -32.22
C LYS A 554 20.54 9.66 -33.29
N THR A 555 20.24 10.85 -33.79
CA THR A 555 19.28 11.04 -34.88
C THR A 555 19.96 10.87 -36.23
N VAL A 556 19.36 10.11 -37.15
CA VAL A 556 19.96 9.83 -38.47
C VAL A 556 19.92 11.05 -39.40
N LYS A 557 18.84 11.85 -39.35
CA LYS A 557 18.65 13.08 -40.15
C LYS A 557 17.98 14.18 -39.31
N PRO A 558 18.69 14.84 -38.38
CA PRO A 558 18.11 15.91 -37.59
C PRO A 558 17.92 17.19 -38.42
N LEU A 559 16.91 18.00 -38.07
CA LEU A 559 16.72 19.35 -38.62
C LEU A 559 17.86 20.28 -38.20
N VAL A 560 18.32 20.13 -36.95
CA VAL A 560 19.50 20.78 -36.39
C VAL A 560 20.22 19.81 -35.46
N LYS A 561 21.53 19.73 -35.61
CA LYS A 561 22.46 19.10 -34.68
C LYS A 561 23.07 20.19 -33.78
N ILE A 562 23.07 19.97 -32.48
CA ILE A 562 23.63 20.87 -31.46
C ILE A 562 24.78 20.15 -30.78
N GLU A 563 25.97 20.72 -30.85
CA GLU A 563 27.14 20.25 -30.10
C GLU A 563 27.42 21.24 -28.97
N ILE A 564 27.41 20.78 -27.72
CA ILE A 564 27.57 21.63 -26.54
C ILE A 564 28.10 20.83 -25.35
N GLU A 565 28.95 21.44 -24.53
CA GLU A 565 29.37 20.84 -23.26
C GLU A 565 28.19 20.70 -22.28
N ASP A 566 28.11 19.57 -21.57
CA ASP A 566 27.07 19.29 -20.57
C ASP A 566 26.99 20.35 -19.46
N THR A 567 28.15 20.86 -19.03
CA THR A 567 28.29 21.95 -18.06
C THR A 567 27.76 23.27 -18.60
N THR A 568 28.06 23.58 -19.86
CA THR A 568 27.62 24.81 -20.53
C THR A 568 26.11 24.80 -20.72
N LEU A 569 25.53 23.69 -21.17
CA LEU A 569 24.07 23.53 -21.30
C LEU A 569 23.35 23.63 -19.95
N PHE A 570 23.93 23.08 -18.88
CA PHE A 570 23.39 23.22 -17.54
C PHE A 570 23.48 24.66 -17.02
N ASN A 571 24.58 25.36 -17.28
CA ASN A 571 24.78 26.74 -16.86
C ASN A 571 23.86 27.71 -17.60
N LEU A 572 23.58 27.48 -18.89
CA LEU A 572 22.54 28.17 -19.65
C LEU A 572 21.18 28.02 -18.95
N TYR A 573 20.78 26.79 -18.64
CA TYR A 573 19.53 26.53 -17.91
C TYR A 573 19.47 27.22 -16.54
N LYS A 574 20.60 27.30 -15.83
CA LYS A 574 20.70 27.95 -14.52
C LYS A 574 20.87 29.46 -14.59
N LYS A 575 20.75 30.07 -15.78
CA LYS A 575 20.92 31.51 -16.03
C LYS A 575 22.29 32.03 -15.51
N LYS A 576 23.31 31.17 -15.55
CA LYS A 576 24.70 31.50 -15.21
C LYS A 576 25.54 31.93 -16.43
N LEU A 577 25.00 31.72 -17.63
CA LEU A 577 25.55 32.12 -18.92
C LEU A 577 24.39 32.60 -19.79
N LEU A 578 24.64 33.58 -20.65
CA LEU A 578 23.67 34.03 -21.65
C LEU A 578 23.82 33.21 -22.94
N LEU A 579 22.71 32.99 -23.64
CA LEU A 579 22.72 32.23 -24.90
C LEU A 579 23.59 32.92 -25.97
N GLU A 580 23.54 34.25 -26.03
CA GLU A 580 24.35 35.07 -26.94
C GLU A 580 25.85 34.91 -26.66
N GLU A 581 26.26 34.95 -25.40
CA GLU A 581 27.67 34.75 -25.00
C GLU A 581 28.17 33.37 -25.42
N VAL A 582 27.37 32.33 -25.22
CA VAL A 582 27.75 30.95 -25.58
C VAL A 582 27.83 30.77 -27.10
N LEU A 583 26.98 31.45 -27.87
CA LEU A 583 27.04 31.48 -29.33
C LEU A 583 28.27 32.23 -29.85
N ILE A 584 28.57 33.42 -29.31
CA ILE A 584 29.73 34.24 -29.70
C ILE A 584 31.04 33.54 -29.35
N GLN A 585 31.11 32.87 -28.21
CA GLN A 585 32.28 32.09 -27.78
C GLN A 585 32.42 30.73 -28.48
N GLU A 586 31.55 30.42 -29.45
CA GLU A 586 31.51 29.14 -30.18
C GLU A 586 31.41 27.90 -29.27
N ARG A 587 30.89 28.07 -28.05
CA ARG A 587 30.68 26.99 -27.06
C ARG A 587 29.44 26.14 -27.36
N ILE A 588 28.64 26.57 -28.32
CA ILE A 588 27.55 25.81 -28.94
C ILE A 588 27.76 25.83 -30.45
N LYS A 589 27.79 24.65 -31.09
CA LYS A 589 27.84 24.53 -32.55
C LYS A 589 26.50 24.02 -33.06
N LEU A 590 25.92 24.73 -34.02
CA LEU A 590 24.64 24.39 -34.64
C LEU A 590 24.88 24.00 -36.10
N SER A 591 24.49 22.79 -36.49
CA SER A 591 24.58 22.32 -37.88
C SER A 591 23.19 21.99 -38.41
N GLY A 592 22.77 22.64 -39.50
CA GLY A 592 21.47 22.49 -40.13
C GLY A 592 21.27 23.54 -41.21
N THR A 593 20.07 23.64 -41.78
CA THR A 593 19.77 24.76 -42.69
C THR A 593 19.68 26.06 -41.88
N LYS A 594 20.11 27.20 -42.46
CA LYS A 594 20.06 28.52 -41.80
C LYS A 594 18.70 28.81 -41.16
N LYS A 595 17.62 28.50 -41.88
CA LYS A 595 16.24 28.62 -41.41
C LYS A 595 15.95 27.78 -40.16
N ASN A 596 16.44 26.55 -40.10
CA ASN A 596 16.20 25.65 -38.97
C ASN A 596 17.05 26.02 -37.75
N THR A 597 18.30 26.43 -37.97
CA THR A 597 19.19 26.88 -36.88
C THR A 597 18.66 28.16 -36.25
N GLU A 598 18.21 29.15 -37.04
CA GLU A 598 17.61 30.39 -36.53
C GLU A 598 16.33 30.12 -35.72
N LYS A 599 15.45 29.24 -36.21
CA LYS A 599 14.25 28.82 -35.49
C LYS A 599 14.56 28.18 -34.14
N LEU A 600 15.54 27.28 -34.10
CA LEU A 600 15.93 26.63 -32.85
C LEU A 600 16.54 27.63 -31.88
N THR A 601 17.38 28.55 -32.34
CA THR A 601 17.98 29.59 -31.50
C THR A 601 16.91 30.50 -30.89
N GLN A 602 15.92 30.93 -31.66
CA GLN A 602 14.77 31.71 -31.14
C GLN A 602 13.98 30.93 -30.08
N LEU A 603 13.80 29.62 -30.30
CA LEU A 603 13.09 28.75 -29.36
C LEU A 603 13.87 28.60 -28.04
N LEU A 604 15.19 28.43 -28.12
CA LEU A 604 16.08 28.37 -26.97
C LEU A 604 16.10 29.71 -26.21
N SER A 605 16.13 30.85 -26.91
CA SER A 605 16.07 32.18 -26.26
C SER A 605 14.80 32.33 -25.44
N LYS A 606 13.64 32.07 -26.05
CA LYS A 606 12.33 32.13 -25.38
C LYS A 606 12.23 31.19 -24.18
N PHE A 607 12.85 30.01 -24.25
CA PHE A 607 12.89 29.07 -23.14
C PHE A 607 13.75 29.58 -21.97
N LEU A 608 14.91 30.18 -22.27
CA LEU A 608 15.85 30.64 -21.26
C LEU A 608 15.42 31.98 -20.61
N GLU A 609 14.61 32.77 -21.31
CA GLU A 609 13.98 34.00 -20.80
C GLU A 609 12.81 33.72 -19.84
N ASN A 610 12.04 32.66 -20.10
CA ASN A 610 10.99 32.15 -19.19
C ASN A 610 11.58 31.67 -17.85
#